data_AF-A0A023FF75-F1
#
_entry.id   AF-A0A023FF75-F1
#
_cell.length_a   1.000
_cell.length_b   1.000
_cell.length_c   1.000
_cell.angle_alpha   90.00
_cell.angle_beta   90.00
_cell.angle_gamma   90.00
#
_symmetry.space_group_name_H-M   'P 1'
#
loop_
_entity.id
_entity.type
_entity.pdbx_description
1 polymer ?
#
loop_
_entity_poly.entity_id
_entity_poly.type
_entity_poly.pdbx_seq_one_letter_code
_entity_poly.pdbx_strand_id
1 'polypeptide(L)' 'MLFAVLATTVLATTALASTSSRGHPYGSDYFVRCNRNCYINPNNMIASGYECPSGCSCISDGYSNGQHTGWGTCWKAGS' A
#
# COMPACT_ATOMS: atom_id res chain seq x y z
N MET A 1 8.25 39.53 -16.31
CA MET A 1 9.19 38.40 -16.08
C MET A 1 8.87 37.56 -14.84
N LEU A 2 8.05 38.04 -13.87
CA LEU A 2 7.65 37.23 -12.70
C LEU A 2 6.72 36.04 -13.02
N PHE A 3 5.86 36.15 -14.04
CA PHE A 3 4.85 35.11 -14.34
C PHE A 3 5.43 33.80 -14.86
N ALA A 4 6.63 33.82 -15.48
CA ALA A 4 7.27 32.61 -16.00
C ALA A 4 7.87 31.73 -14.90
N VAL A 5 8.21 32.31 -13.74
CA VAL A 5 8.83 31.61 -12.60
C VAL A 5 7.79 30.87 -11.75
N LEU A 6 6.55 31.36 -11.69
CA LEU A 6 5.47 30.68 -10.96
C LEU A 6 5.01 29.40 -11.68
N ALA A 7 5.04 29.36 -13.01
CA ALA A 7 4.56 28.20 -13.76
C ALA A 7 5.48 26.98 -13.57
N THR A 8 6.79 27.18 -13.48
CA THR A 8 7.76 26.07 -13.35
C THR A 8 7.77 25.44 -11.96
N THR A 9 7.49 26.22 -10.90
CA THR A 9 7.40 25.68 -9.53
C THR A 9 6.15 24.83 -9.33
N VAL A 10 5.01 25.20 -9.96
CA VAL A 10 3.77 24.41 -9.88
C VAL A 10 3.94 23.06 -10.58
N LEU A 11 4.52 23.03 -11.79
CA LEU A 11 4.78 21.76 -12.49
C LEU A 11 5.73 20.83 -11.71
N ALA A 12 6.74 21.39 -11.04
CA ALA A 12 7.65 20.61 -10.20
C ALA A 12 6.92 19.97 -9.01
N THR A 13 6.02 20.71 -8.33
CA THR A 13 5.26 20.16 -7.20
C THR A 13 4.27 19.05 -7.58
N THR A 14 3.66 19.12 -8.76
CA THR A 14 2.76 18.05 -9.24
C THR A 14 3.51 16.77 -9.62
N ALA A 15 4.74 16.87 -10.13
CA ALA A 15 5.54 15.71 -10.50
C ALA A 15 6.07 14.94 -9.26
N LEU A 16 6.42 15.67 -8.18
CA LEU A 16 6.88 15.08 -6.92
C LEU A 16 5.77 14.39 -6.11
N ALA A 17 4.51 14.82 -6.26
CA ALA A 17 3.37 14.11 -5.65
C ALA A 17 3.08 12.75 -6.32
N SER A 18 3.65 12.50 -7.50
CA SER A 18 3.44 11.24 -8.23
C SER A 18 4.42 10.13 -7.81
N THR A 19 5.40 10.44 -6.95
CA THR A 19 6.34 9.45 -6.44
C THR A 19 5.90 8.86 -5.10
N SER A 20 5.50 7.60 -5.21
CA SER A 20 5.64 6.55 -4.20
C SER A 20 4.84 6.71 -2.90
N SER A 21 3.59 6.28 -2.97
CA SER A 21 3.13 5.20 -2.10
C SER A 21 2.12 4.41 -2.89
N ARG A 22 2.42 3.14 -3.19
CA ARG A 22 1.39 2.18 -3.64
C ARG A 22 0.47 1.88 -2.45
N GLY A 23 -0.08 2.90 -1.82
CA GLY A 23 -0.82 2.77 -0.60
C GLY A 23 -2.24 2.39 -0.90
N HIS A 24 -2.72 1.34 -0.25
CA HIS A 24 -4.12 0.95 -0.36
C HIS A 24 -4.92 1.89 0.56
N PRO A 25 -5.81 2.74 0.03
CA PRO A 25 -6.62 3.62 0.86
C PRO A 25 -7.55 2.77 1.73
N TYR A 26 -7.61 3.06 3.03
CA TYR A 26 -8.51 2.39 3.96
C TYR A 26 -9.15 3.42 4.89
N GLY A 27 -10.30 3.95 4.49
CA GLY A 27 -10.93 5.06 5.19
C GLY A 27 -10.08 6.34 5.09
N SER A 28 -9.76 6.94 6.24
CA SER A 28 -8.87 8.11 6.36
C SER A 28 -7.38 7.77 6.39
N ASP A 29 -7.03 6.48 6.50
CA ASP A 29 -5.67 6.01 6.63
C ASP A 29 -5.09 5.56 5.28
N TYR A 30 -3.76 5.63 5.18
CA TYR A 30 -3.02 5.02 4.08
C TYR A 30 -2.17 3.88 4.61
N PHE A 31 -2.24 2.73 3.94
CA PHE A 31 -1.30 1.64 4.20
C PHE A 31 -0.09 1.76 3.29
N VAL A 32 1.09 1.38 3.76
CA VAL A 32 2.30 1.27 2.95
C VAL A 32 2.62 -0.20 2.73
N ARG A 33 2.97 -0.57 1.50
CA ARG A 33 3.33 -1.95 1.17
C ARG A 33 4.67 -2.32 1.79
N CYS A 34 4.74 -3.49 2.45
CA CYS A 34 5.97 -4.02 3.04
C CYS A 34 6.83 -4.84 2.07
N ASN A 35 6.59 -4.72 0.75
CA ASN A 35 7.28 -5.44 -0.33
C ASN A 35 7.40 -6.97 -0.16
N ARG A 36 6.43 -7.60 0.52
CA ARG A 36 6.32 -9.05 0.66
C ARG A 36 4.90 -9.51 0.32
N ASN A 37 4.80 -10.69 -0.29
CA ASN A 37 3.54 -11.38 -0.51
C ASN A 37 3.31 -12.37 0.63
N CYS A 38 2.04 -12.61 0.93
CA CYS A 38 1.61 -13.53 1.98
C CYS A 38 0.52 -14.46 1.44
N TYR A 39 0.22 -15.53 2.18
CA TYR A 39 -0.85 -16.45 1.85
C TYR A 39 -1.66 -16.78 3.10
N ILE A 40 -2.97 -16.58 3.05
CA ILE A 40 -3.90 -16.83 4.16
C ILE A 40 -4.59 -18.17 3.89
N ASN A 41 -4.38 -19.15 4.75
CA ASN A 41 -5.01 -20.46 4.66
C ASN A 41 -6.54 -20.36 4.86
N PRO A 42 -7.30 -21.39 4.45
CA PRO A 42 -8.75 -21.46 4.67
C PRO A 42 -9.17 -21.35 6.15
N ASN A 43 -8.26 -21.61 7.09
CA ASN A 43 -8.48 -21.46 8.53
C ASN A 43 -8.15 -20.05 9.07
N ASN A 44 -8.00 -19.06 8.18
CA ASN A 44 -7.63 -17.67 8.48
C ASN A 44 -6.24 -17.47 9.10
N MET A 45 -5.39 -18.50 9.14
CA MET A 45 -4.00 -18.36 9.56
C MET A 45 -3.08 -18.09 8.36
N ILE A 46 -2.04 -17.29 8.55
CA ILE A 46 -1.03 -17.09 7.51
C ILE A 46 -0.21 -18.38 7.34
N ALA A 47 0.00 -18.81 6.10
CA ALA A 47 0.79 -19.99 5.79
C ALA A 47 2.25 -19.80 6.15
N SER A 48 2.87 -20.88 6.65
CA SER A 48 4.26 -20.83 7.07
C SER A 48 5.19 -20.57 5.89
N GLY A 49 6.19 -19.70 6.08
CA GLY A 49 7.08 -19.19 5.03
C GLY A 49 6.55 -17.94 4.31
N TYR A 50 5.25 -17.65 4.44
CA TYR A 50 4.57 -16.51 3.84
C TYR A 50 4.15 -15.47 4.88
N GLU A 51 4.71 -15.51 6.09
CA GLU A 51 4.43 -14.56 7.15
C GLU A 51 4.89 -13.15 6.77
N CYS A 52 4.11 -12.15 7.15
CA CYS A 52 4.53 -10.76 6.98
C CYS A 52 5.67 -10.41 7.95
N PRO A 53 6.59 -9.51 7.56
CA PRO A 53 7.63 -9.04 8.46
C PRO A 53 7.02 -8.27 9.64
N SER A 54 7.82 -8.08 10.71
CA SER A 54 7.38 -7.38 11.91
C SER A 54 6.80 -5.99 11.59
N GLY A 55 5.67 -5.67 12.21
CA GLY A 55 4.94 -4.41 11.98
C GLY A 55 4.08 -4.38 10.71
N CYS A 56 3.98 -5.50 9.99
CA CYS A 56 3.12 -5.62 8.81
C CYS A 56 2.05 -6.71 9.00
N SER A 57 0.89 -6.51 8.38
CA SER A 57 -0.23 -7.43 8.37
C SER A 57 -0.55 -7.88 6.94
N CYS A 58 -1.02 -9.11 6.79
CA CYS A 58 -1.41 -9.66 5.51
C CYS A 58 -2.85 -9.25 5.17
N ILE A 59 -3.08 -8.78 3.95
CA ILE A 59 -4.42 -8.52 3.41
C ILE A 59 -4.56 -9.33 2.13
N SER A 60 -5.63 -10.12 2.00
CA SER A 60 -5.92 -10.88 0.78
C SER A 60 -6.06 -9.94 -0.42
N ASP A 61 -5.51 -10.31 -1.57
CA ASP A 61 -5.61 -9.50 -2.78
C ASP A 61 -7.06 -9.45 -3.31
N GLY A 62 -7.90 -10.39 -2.88
CA GLY A 62 -9.35 -10.42 -3.16
C GLY A 62 -10.22 -9.76 -2.09
N TYR A 63 -9.63 -9.06 -1.10
CA TYR A 63 -10.38 -8.51 0.04
C TYR A 63 -11.55 -7.61 -0.37
N SER A 64 -11.37 -6.78 -1.40
CA SER A 64 -12.44 -5.91 -1.94
C SER A 64 -13.63 -6.69 -2.52
N ASN A 65 -13.45 -7.97 -2.85
CA ASN A 65 -14.50 -8.87 -3.34
C ASN A 65 -15.06 -9.77 -2.21
N GLY A 66 -14.75 -9.48 -0.95
CA GLY A 66 -15.15 -10.29 0.21
C GLY A 66 -14.33 -11.57 0.40
N GLN A 67 -13.21 -11.72 -0.32
CA GLN A 67 -12.33 -12.87 -0.14
C GLN A 67 -11.30 -12.58 0.95
N HIS A 68 -11.35 -13.33 2.05
CA HIS A 68 -10.45 -13.14 3.20
C HIS A 68 -9.28 -14.14 3.26
N THR A 69 -9.23 -15.11 2.34
CA THR A 69 -8.22 -16.17 2.28
C THR A 69 -7.51 -16.18 0.91
N GLY A 70 -6.46 -16.99 0.75
CA GLY A 70 -5.66 -17.10 -0.47
C GLY A 70 -4.47 -16.15 -0.50
N TRP A 71 -4.00 -15.82 -1.71
CA TRP A 71 -2.88 -14.90 -1.90
C TRP A 71 -3.21 -13.48 -1.45
N GLY A 72 -2.21 -12.82 -0.87
CA GLY A 72 -2.30 -11.47 -0.38
C GLY A 72 -0.98 -10.73 -0.41
N THR A 73 -1.06 -9.48 0.03
CA THR A 73 0.06 -8.56 0.12
C THR A 73 0.23 -8.11 1.58
N CYS A 74 1.49 -7.93 2.02
CA CYS A 74 1.80 -7.40 3.34
C CYS A 74 1.76 -5.87 3.35
N TRP A 75 1.06 -5.31 4.32
CA TRP A 75 0.79 -3.88 4.50
C TRP A 75 1.10 -3.43 5.92
N LYS A 76 1.47 -2.18 6.12
CA LYS A 76 1.60 -1.55 7.44
C LYS A 76 0.92 -0.19 7.44
N ALA A 77 0.50 0.29 8.61
CA ALA A 77 0.04 1.68 8.75
C ALA A 77 1.13 2.63 8.25
N GLY A 78 0.74 3.53 7.36
CA GLY A 78 1.57 4.65 6.96
C GLY A 78 1.49 5.72 8.04
N SER A 79 2.66 6.07 8.58
CA SER A 79 2.87 7.18 9.51
C SER A 79 3.25 8.45 8.76
#